data_AF-A0A915AAU0-F1
#
_entry.id   AF-A0A915AAU0-F1
#
_cell.length_a   1.000
_cell.length_b   1.000
_cell.length_c   1.000
_cell.angle_alpha   90.00
_cell.angle_beta   90.00
_cell.angle_gamma   90.00
#
_symmetry.space_group_name_H-M   'P 1'
#
loop_
_entity.id
_entity.type
_entity.pdbx_description
1 polymer ?
#
loop_
_entity_poly.entity_id
_entity_poly.type
_entity_poly.pdbx_seq_one_letter_code
_entity_poly.pdbx_strand_id
1 'polypeptide(L)'
;MSLWLVLFLISCLLTFRQVCAVGFDGISGEYCSTRTPKCCPGRDDQCSAPILDNHLCYCDMFCNRSDGNDCCPDFKAVCGNEAPEVVSDCTHEGVKYSEGDSIMKNCNKW
;
A
#
# COMPACT_ATOMS: atom_id res chain seq x y z
N MET A 1 43.37 -15.08 18.71
CA MET A 1 42.27 -14.11 18.52
C MET A 1 42.30 -13.16 19.70
N SER A 2 42.47 -11.85 19.48
CA SER A 2 42.62 -10.88 20.59
C SER A 2 41.33 -10.84 21.42
N LEU A 3 41.45 -10.98 22.74
CA LEU A 3 40.32 -10.91 23.69
C LEU A 3 39.49 -9.62 23.49
N TRP A 4 40.14 -8.54 23.08
CA TRP A 4 39.51 -7.26 22.74
C TRP A 4 38.61 -7.32 21.51
N LEU A 5 38.99 -8.08 20.48
CA LEU A 5 38.14 -8.30 19.30
C LEU A 5 36.87 -9.06 19.66
N VAL A 6 36.99 -10.05 20.54
CA VAL A 6 35.83 -10.85 21.01
C VAL A 6 34.88 -9.98 21.85
N LEU A 7 35.42 -9.19 22.78
CA LEU A 7 34.61 -8.28 23.60
C LEU A 7 33.92 -7.19 22.76
N PHE A 8 34.60 -6.66 21.73
CA PHE A 8 34.02 -5.68 20.81
C PHE A 8 32.88 -6.29 19.97
N LEU A 9 33.08 -7.50 19.44
CA LEU A 9 32.04 -8.21 18.68
C LEU A 9 30.82 -8.56 19.56
N ILE A 10 31.04 -9.03 20.79
CA ILE A 10 29.97 -9.30 21.75
C ILE A 10 29.22 -8.00 22.09
N SER A 11 29.94 -6.90 22.35
CA SER A 11 29.31 -5.59 22.57
C SER A 11 28.46 -5.16 21.37
N CYS A 12 28.98 -5.27 20.15
CA CYS A 12 28.25 -4.94 18.92
C CYS A 12 26.96 -5.77 18.78
N LEU A 13 27.05 -7.07 19.01
CA LEU A 13 25.91 -7.99 18.95
C LEU A 13 24.86 -7.69 20.03
N LEU A 14 25.30 -7.40 21.27
CA LEU A 14 24.41 -7.03 22.37
C LEU A 14 23.74 -5.66 22.17
N THR A 15 24.36 -4.77 21.39
CA THR A 15 23.78 -3.47 21.03
C THR A 15 22.94 -3.50 19.75
N PHE A 16 22.89 -4.63 19.04
CA PHE A 16 22.14 -4.73 17.79
C PHE A 16 20.64 -4.70 18.07
N ARG A 17 20.03 -3.52 17.94
CA ARG A 17 18.58 -3.34 18.09
C ARG A 17 17.91 -3.64 16.77
N GLN A 18 17.03 -4.64 16.76
CA GLN A 18 16.10 -4.84 15.67
C GLN A 18 15.10 -3.69 15.67
N VAL A 19 15.13 -2.85 14.62
CA VAL A 19 14.14 -1.81 14.39
C VAL A 19 13.11 -2.40 13.43
N CYS A 20 11.88 -2.55 13.91
CA CYS A 20 10.75 -2.90 13.05
C CYS A 20 10.03 -1.61 12.66
N ALA A 21 9.67 -1.47 11.39
CA ALA A 21 8.71 -0.46 10.99
C ALA A 21 7.35 -0.87 11.58
N VAL A 22 6.82 -0.04 12.49
CA VAL A 22 5.46 -0.18 13.01
C VAL A 22 4.63 0.87 12.27
N GLY A 23 3.61 0.41 11.54
CA GLY A 23 2.69 1.31 10.86
C GLY A 23 1.76 2.03 11.83
N PHE A 24 0.75 2.72 11.30
CA PHE A 24 -0.19 3.51 12.11
C PHE A 24 -1.43 2.72 12.57
N ASP A 25 -1.45 1.40 12.39
CA ASP A 25 -2.57 0.53 12.79
C ASP A 25 -2.96 0.74 14.27
N GLY A 26 -4.27 0.89 14.53
CA GLY A 26 -4.83 1.05 15.89
C GLY A 26 -4.95 2.50 16.38
N ILE A 27 -4.40 3.48 15.67
CA ILE A 27 -4.65 4.90 15.96
C ILE A 27 -6.06 5.26 15.47
N SER A 28 -6.91 5.77 16.36
CA SER A 28 -8.27 6.20 16.00
C SER A 28 -8.24 7.51 15.22
N GLY A 29 -9.19 7.71 14.31
CA GLY A 29 -9.36 8.96 13.56
C GLY A 29 -9.85 8.71 12.14
N GLU A 30 -10.21 9.81 11.48
CA GLU A 30 -10.60 9.85 10.07
C GLU A 30 -9.51 10.58 9.29
N TYR A 31 -8.91 9.93 8.29
CA TYR A 31 -7.76 10.44 7.57
C TYR A 31 -8.03 10.39 6.07
N CYS A 32 -8.01 9.21 5.45
CA CYS A 32 -8.29 9.06 4.03
C CYS A 32 -9.76 9.38 3.70
N SER A 33 -10.69 9.13 4.63
CA SER A 33 -12.12 9.40 4.41
C SER A 33 -12.45 10.89 4.20
N THR A 34 -11.63 11.81 4.71
CA THR A 34 -11.85 13.26 4.67
C THR A 34 -11.12 13.97 3.53
N ARG A 35 -10.20 13.27 2.85
CA ARG A 35 -9.45 13.79 1.69
C ARG A 35 -10.30 13.83 0.42
N THR A 36 -9.91 14.67 -0.53
CA THR A 36 -10.43 14.67 -1.91
C THR A 36 -9.27 14.90 -2.89
N PRO A 37 -8.98 13.94 -3.80
CA PRO A 37 -9.53 12.59 -3.86
C PRO A 37 -9.17 11.79 -2.59
N LYS A 38 -10.01 10.82 -2.23
CA LYS A 38 -9.79 9.98 -1.04
C LYS A 38 -8.54 9.09 -1.17
N CYS A 39 -8.36 8.51 -2.35
CA CYS A 39 -7.32 7.53 -2.66
C CYS A 39 -6.56 7.97 -3.92
N CYS A 40 -5.29 7.58 -4.03
CA CYS A 40 -4.45 7.87 -5.19
C CYS A 40 -3.85 6.57 -5.76
N PRO A 41 -3.93 6.33 -7.09
CA PRO A 41 -3.64 5.03 -7.69
C PRO A 41 -2.15 4.66 -7.74
N GLY A 42 -1.24 5.61 -7.51
CA GLY A 42 0.21 5.38 -7.49
C GLY A 42 0.87 6.23 -6.42
N ARG A 43 2.20 6.14 -6.30
CA ARG A 43 2.94 6.91 -5.31
C ARG A 43 2.71 8.41 -5.51
N ASP A 44 2.15 9.05 -4.49
CA ASP A 44 1.90 10.48 -4.48
C ASP A 44 2.15 11.00 -3.07
N ASP A 45 3.28 11.69 -2.89
CA ASP A 45 3.67 12.19 -1.57
C ASP A 45 2.70 13.31 -1.07
N GLN A 46 1.85 13.89 -1.94
CA GLN A 46 0.77 14.80 -1.57
C GLN A 46 -0.52 14.07 -1.17
N CYS A 47 -0.59 12.76 -1.38
CA CYS A 47 -1.70 11.89 -0.98
C CYS A 47 -1.61 11.49 0.49
N SER A 48 -1.55 12.47 1.39
CA SER A 48 -1.22 12.27 2.81
C SER A 48 -2.15 13.00 3.78
N ALA A 49 -2.25 12.52 5.02
CA ALA A 49 -2.99 13.19 6.08
C ALA A 49 -2.10 13.41 7.31
N PRO A 50 -2.32 14.51 8.07
CA PRO A 50 -1.60 14.74 9.31
C PRO A 50 -1.95 13.67 10.35
N ILE A 51 -0.92 13.17 11.05
CA ILE A 51 -1.06 12.20 12.13
C ILE A 51 0.00 12.50 13.20
N LEU A 52 -0.31 12.27 14.48
CA LEU A 52 0.63 12.51 15.60
C LEU A 52 1.31 13.90 15.56
N ASP A 53 0.55 14.94 15.25
CA ASP A 53 0.95 16.35 15.12
C ASP A 53 1.96 16.69 14.01
N ASN A 54 3.15 16.08 14.01
CA ASN A 54 4.26 16.42 13.10
C ASN A 54 4.60 15.31 12.09
N HIS A 55 3.75 14.29 11.99
CA HIS A 55 3.92 13.19 11.05
C HIS A 55 2.82 13.19 9.99
N LEU A 56 3.06 12.44 8.92
CA LEU A 56 2.11 12.19 7.85
C LEU A 56 1.88 10.69 7.72
N CYS A 57 0.65 10.32 7.45
CA CYS A 57 0.29 9.01 6.93
C CYS A 57 -0.20 9.15 5.48
N TYR A 58 -0.16 8.07 4.70
CA TYR A 58 -0.48 8.11 3.27
C TYR A 58 -1.78 7.37 2.94
N CYS A 59 -2.44 7.84 1.88
CA CYS A 59 -3.68 7.31 1.32
C CYS A 59 -3.54 6.82 -0.12
N ASP A 60 -2.32 6.86 -0.67
CA ASP A 60 -2.01 6.27 -1.96
C ASP A 60 -1.77 4.76 -1.87
N MET A 61 -1.90 4.05 -2.98
CA MET A 61 -1.73 2.60 -3.01
C MET A 61 -0.30 2.13 -2.69
N PHE A 62 0.71 3.01 -2.81
CA PHE A 62 2.10 2.67 -2.55
C PHE A 62 2.41 2.57 -1.05
N CYS A 63 1.59 3.17 -0.19
CA CYS A 63 1.75 3.06 1.26
C CYS A 63 1.64 1.60 1.77
N ASN A 64 0.87 0.76 1.07
CA ASN A 64 0.57 -0.61 1.49
C ASN A 64 1.64 -1.60 0.99
N ARG A 65 2.88 -1.43 1.46
CA ARG A 65 4.05 -2.24 1.11
C ARG A 65 4.58 -3.05 2.30
N SER A 66 5.24 -4.16 2.00
CA SER A 66 5.74 -5.12 2.99
C SER A 66 6.94 -4.61 3.81
N ASP A 67 7.63 -3.56 3.35
CA ASP A 67 8.87 -3.01 3.91
C ASP A 67 8.67 -1.64 4.60
N GLY A 68 7.44 -1.27 4.92
CA GLY A 68 7.13 -0.02 5.63
C GLY A 68 5.73 0.45 5.32
N ASN A 69 4.79 0.08 6.18
CA ASN A 69 3.38 0.46 6.05
C ASN A 69 3.15 1.82 6.72
N ASP A 70 3.30 2.90 5.94
CA ASP A 70 3.01 4.28 6.33
C ASP A 70 1.56 4.69 5.97
N CYS A 71 0.68 3.71 5.68
CA CYS A 71 -0.73 3.97 5.41
C CYS A 71 -1.45 4.57 6.62
N CYS A 72 -2.40 5.46 6.34
CA CYS A 72 -3.29 5.96 7.38
C CYS A 72 -4.12 4.84 8.01
N PRO A 73 -4.52 4.98 9.30
CA PRO A 73 -5.24 3.93 10.02
C PRO A 73 -6.56 3.48 9.35
N ASP A 74 -7.24 4.38 8.63
CA ASP A 74 -8.47 4.11 7.91
C ASP A 74 -8.26 3.69 6.43
N PHE A 75 -7.01 3.64 5.95
CA PHE A 75 -6.69 3.34 4.54
C PHE A 75 -7.32 2.04 4.08
N LYS A 76 -7.17 0.94 4.84
CA LYS A 76 -7.72 -0.37 4.42
C LYS A 76 -9.25 -0.35 4.28
N ALA A 77 -9.94 0.44 5.09
CA ALA A 77 -11.39 0.58 5.02
C ALA A 77 -11.85 1.51 3.89
N VAL A 78 -11.08 2.56 3.60
CA VAL A 78 -11.43 3.61 2.62
C VAL A 78 -10.94 3.30 1.22
N CYS A 79 -9.69 2.86 1.09
CA CYS A 79 -8.95 2.67 -0.17
C CYS A 79 -8.52 1.21 -0.39
N GLY A 80 -8.53 0.37 0.65
CA GLY A 80 -8.09 -1.02 0.57
C GLY A 80 -8.95 -1.93 -0.31
N ASN A 81 -10.05 -1.42 -0.87
CA ASN A 81 -10.92 -2.15 -1.78
C ASN A 81 -10.73 -1.81 -3.27
N GLU A 82 -9.75 -0.98 -3.66
CA GLU A 82 -9.56 -0.65 -5.08
C GLU A 82 -8.09 -0.51 -5.51
N ALA A 83 -7.44 -1.62 -5.83
CA ALA A 83 -7.26 -1.78 -7.26
C ALA A 83 -8.48 -2.61 -7.70
N PRO A 84 -9.33 -2.16 -8.62
CA PRO A 84 -9.95 -3.14 -9.48
C PRO A 84 -8.79 -3.99 -9.97
N GLU A 85 -8.90 -5.32 -9.82
CA GLU A 85 -8.15 -6.19 -10.73
C GLU A 85 -8.26 -5.51 -12.09
N VAL A 86 -7.12 -5.18 -12.72
CA VAL A 86 -7.14 -4.95 -14.16
C VAL A 86 -7.97 -6.11 -14.67
N VAL A 87 -9.19 -5.86 -15.16
CA VAL A 87 -10.05 -6.92 -15.67
C VAL A 87 -9.26 -7.44 -16.86
N SER A 88 -8.47 -8.48 -16.58
CA SER A 88 -7.37 -8.90 -17.42
C SER A 88 -7.98 -9.81 -18.47
N ASP A 89 -8.63 -9.16 -19.41
CA ASP A 89 -9.33 -9.75 -20.53
C ASP A 89 -10.45 -10.73 -20.15
N CYS A 90 -11.67 -10.49 -20.63
CA CYS A 90 -12.70 -11.53 -20.56
C CYS A 90 -12.53 -12.50 -21.74
N THR A 91 -12.69 -13.81 -21.53
CA THR A 91 -12.58 -14.80 -22.62
C THR A 91 -13.97 -15.30 -23.04
N HIS A 92 -14.35 -15.10 -24.31
CA HIS A 92 -15.57 -15.66 -24.90
C HIS A 92 -15.23 -16.51 -26.13
N GLU A 93 -15.66 -17.78 -26.14
CA GLU A 93 -15.39 -18.75 -27.22
C GLU A 93 -13.88 -18.90 -27.55
N GLY A 94 -13.02 -18.75 -26.53
CA GLY A 94 -11.56 -18.84 -26.67
C GLY A 94 -10.87 -17.55 -27.11
N VAL A 95 -11.62 -16.47 -27.32
CA VAL A 95 -11.09 -15.14 -27.67
C VAL A 95 -11.09 -14.25 -26.44
N LYS A 96 -9.96 -13.57 -26.19
CA LYS A 96 -9.77 -12.59 -25.13
C LYS A 96 -10.20 -11.20 -25.60
N TYR A 97 -10.91 -10.46 -24.75
CA TYR A 97 -11.39 -9.10 -25.00
C TYR A 97 -10.96 -8.18 -23.88
N SER A 98 -10.36 -7.05 -24.23
CA SER A 98 -9.94 -6.02 -23.28
C SER A 98 -11.04 -4.96 -23.11
N GLU A 99 -10.86 -4.06 -22.14
CA GLU A 99 -11.81 -2.98 -21.87
C GLU A 99 -11.97 -2.06 -23.10
N GLY A 100 -13.21 -1.93 -23.61
CA GLY A 100 -13.54 -1.14 -24.80
C GLY A 100 -13.79 -1.97 -26.07
N ASP A 101 -13.46 -3.26 -26.05
CA ASP A 101 -13.85 -4.18 -27.12
C ASP A 101 -15.37 -4.43 -27.09
N SER A 102 -15.96 -4.63 -28.25
CA SER A 102 -17.38 -4.98 -28.38
C SER A 102 -17.56 -6.31 -29.08
N ILE A 103 -18.47 -7.14 -28.57
CA ILE A 103 -18.73 -8.47 -29.14
C ILE A 103 -19.98 -8.37 -30.00
N MET A 104 -19.91 -8.87 -31.24
CA MET A 104 -21.08 -9.01 -32.10
C MET A 104 -21.43 -10.48 -32.30
N LYS A 105 -22.55 -10.91 -31.69
CA LYS A 105 -23.03 -12.30 -31.79
C LYS A 105 -24.45 -12.33 -32.34
N ASN A 106 -24.61 -12.95 -33.51
CA ASN A 106 -25.89 -13.04 -34.21
C ASN A 106 -26.60 -11.67 -34.34
N CYS A 107 -25.84 -10.66 -34.80
CA CYS A 107 -26.27 -9.26 -34.94
C CYS A 107 -26.58 -8.51 -33.63
N ASN A 108 -26.36 -9.12 -32.46
CA ASN A 108 -26.46 -8.44 -31.17
C ASN A 108 -25.09 -7.91 -30.75
N LYS A 109 -25.02 -6.62 -30.42
CA LYS A 109 -23.81 -5.97 -29.92
C LYS A 109 -23.85 -5.93 -28.40
N TRP A 110 -22.82 -6.46 -27.76
CA TRP A 110 -22.61 -6.50 -26.32
C TRP A 110 -21.35 -5.72 -25.97
#